data_AF-A0A6A5VFS2-F1
#
_entry.id   AF-A0A6A5VFS2-F1
#
_cell.length_a   1.000
_cell.length_b   1.000
_cell.length_c   1.000
_cell.angle_alpha   90.00
_cell.angle_beta   90.00
_cell.angle_gamma   90.00
#
_symmetry.space_group_name_H-M   'P 1'
#
loop_
_entity.id
_entity.type
_entity.pdbx_description
1 polymer ?
#
loop_
_entity_poly.entity_id
_entity_poly.type
_entity_poly.pdbx_seq_one_letter_code
_entity_poly.pdbx_strand_id
1 'polypeptide(L)'
;MRFIDTATFALAASSTASAGVIMPRAATVNQLVGYGAGTTGGGSGAGTTVTSCAALTAAAKAGGVIKISGNLDGCGIIKIISNTSVLGVGANAGITNGGFQIRKATNVIVRNLKFHLAPKGKDQIDIDESTKVWIDHNEFTSAGITGDKDQYDGLVDVKHGSDSITVSWNKFKDHWKGSLVGHSDNNAAQDTGKLHVTYHHNLFQNVNSRLPSIRFGTGHIYSSCYIDNPTSGIHSRMGAQVLVEESSFTNTKSAIITNLDSDEEGFAVERNNIFTNSDINITKPGNLKVPYSYTTDPASGACAIVNKSAGVGVVNF
;
A
#
# COMPACT_ATOMS: atom_id res chain seq x y z
N MET A 1 4.27 -66.64 -37.66
CA MET A 1 5.16 -65.45 -37.65
C MET A 1 4.29 -64.24 -37.94
N ARG A 2 4.18 -63.17 -37.16
CA ARG A 2 4.77 -62.72 -35.89
C ARG A 2 3.68 -61.81 -35.27
N PHE A 3 3.41 -61.97 -33.99
CA PHE A 3 2.65 -60.98 -33.21
C PHE A 3 3.52 -59.73 -33.05
N ILE A 4 2.95 -58.55 -33.28
CA ILE A 4 3.61 -57.27 -33.00
C ILE A 4 2.91 -56.70 -31.77
N ASP A 5 3.58 -56.82 -30.62
CA ASP A 5 3.19 -56.17 -29.37
C ASP A 5 3.42 -54.66 -29.51
N THR A 6 2.34 -53.89 -29.47
CA THR A 6 2.38 -52.43 -29.30
C THR A 6 2.65 -52.12 -27.83
N ALA A 7 3.91 -51.86 -27.48
CA ALA A 7 4.29 -51.33 -26.19
C ALA A 7 3.94 -49.83 -26.12
N THR A 8 2.91 -49.49 -25.35
CA THR A 8 2.56 -48.10 -25.03
C THR A 8 3.55 -47.54 -24.02
N PHE A 9 4.47 -46.68 -24.46
CA PHE A 9 5.32 -45.90 -23.54
C PHE A 9 4.48 -44.76 -22.94
N ALA A 10 4.12 -44.88 -21.66
CA ALA A 10 3.62 -43.75 -20.89
C ALA A 10 4.79 -42.84 -20.48
N LEU A 11 4.88 -41.66 -21.09
CA LEU A 11 5.75 -40.59 -20.56
C LEU A 11 5.12 -40.06 -19.25
N ALA A 12 5.69 -40.45 -18.12
CA ALA A 12 5.42 -39.78 -16.85
C ALA A 12 6.10 -38.41 -16.87
N ALA A 13 5.34 -37.35 -17.10
CA ALA A 13 5.78 -35.98 -16.87
C ALA A 13 5.98 -35.79 -15.36
N SER A 14 7.23 -35.79 -14.90
CA SER A 14 7.58 -35.42 -13.54
C SER A 14 7.52 -33.90 -13.42
N SER A 15 6.39 -33.38 -12.94
CA SER A 15 6.30 -31.98 -12.51
C SER A 15 7.06 -31.82 -11.20
N THR A 16 8.34 -31.42 -11.30
CA THR A 16 9.06 -30.89 -10.15
C THR A 16 8.49 -29.51 -9.84
N ALA A 17 7.48 -29.47 -8.97
CA ALA A 17 7.10 -28.24 -8.30
C ALA A 17 8.29 -27.79 -7.46
N SER A 18 9.06 -26.83 -7.97
CA SER A 18 10.08 -26.14 -7.19
C SER A 18 9.37 -25.43 -6.04
N ALA A 19 9.33 -26.07 -4.87
CA ALA A 19 9.03 -25.38 -3.63
C ALA A 19 10.09 -24.27 -3.48
N GLY A 20 9.69 -23.02 -3.74
CA GLY A 20 10.57 -21.88 -3.60
C GLY A 20 11.24 -21.91 -2.23
N VAL A 21 12.56 -21.72 -2.19
CA VAL A 21 13.32 -21.64 -0.95
C VAL A 21 12.68 -20.55 -0.08
N ILE A 22 12.11 -20.93 1.06
CA ILE A 22 11.55 -19.98 2.02
C ILE A 22 12.74 -19.26 2.65
N MET A 23 13.07 -18.08 2.13
CA MET A 23 14.11 -17.26 2.72
C MET A 23 13.65 -16.73 4.09
N PRO A 24 14.50 -16.78 5.13
CA PRO A 24 14.19 -16.19 6.42
C PRO A 24 14.03 -14.67 6.25
N ARG A 25 13.01 -14.12 6.91
CA ARG A 25 12.70 -12.68 6.85
C ARG A 25 13.74 -11.86 7.63
N ALA A 26 14.20 -10.76 7.04
CA ALA A 26 15.11 -9.79 7.67
C ALA A 26 14.36 -8.65 8.38
N ALA A 27 13.26 -8.12 7.82
CA ALA A 27 12.53 -7.01 8.42
C ALA A 27 11.59 -7.44 9.55
N THR A 28 11.41 -6.57 10.56
CA THR A 28 10.41 -6.79 11.62
C THR A 28 9.00 -6.45 11.11
N VAL A 29 8.04 -7.33 11.37
CA VAL A 29 6.63 -7.13 10.95
C VAL A 29 5.91 -6.06 11.75
N ASN A 30 6.13 -5.99 13.06
CA ASN A 30 5.46 -5.00 13.92
C ASN A 30 6.39 -3.83 14.26
N GLN A 31 6.99 -3.21 13.24
CA GLN A 31 7.87 -2.05 13.42
C GLN A 31 7.60 -1.00 12.36
N LEU A 32 7.46 0.24 12.83
CA LEU A 32 7.41 1.42 11.97
C LEU A 32 8.81 1.76 11.48
N VAL A 33 9.00 1.74 10.17
CA VAL A 33 10.24 2.11 9.48
C VAL A 33 9.93 3.14 8.40
N GLY A 34 10.89 4.01 8.09
CA GLY A 34 10.76 4.99 7.02
C GLY A 34 10.45 6.40 7.49
N TYR A 35 9.98 7.24 6.57
CA TYR A 35 9.69 8.65 6.81
C TYR A 35 8.61 8.87 7.89
N GLY A 36 7.71 7.91 8.12
CA GLY A 36 6.74 7.96 9.21
C GLY A 36 7.33 7.75 10.61
N ALA A 37 8.62 7.40 10.75
CA ALA A 37 9.25 7.11 12.04
C ALA A 37 8.99 8.21 13.09
N GLY A 38 8.72 7.78 14.33
CA GLY A 38 8.31 8.66 15.42
C GLY A 38 6.80 8.92 15.51
N THR A 39 5.98 8.29 14.65
CA THR A 39 4.52 8.25 14.82
C THR A 39 4.15 7.29 15.96
N THR A 40 3.48 7.81 16.98
CA THR A 40 3.03 7.06 18.18
C THR A 40 1.51 6.93 18.29
N GLY A 41 0.76 7.64 17.43
CA GLY A 41 -0.70 7.64 17.44
C GLY A 41 -1.29 8.11 18.76
N GLY A 42 -2.36 7.44 19.20
CA GLY A 42 -3.04 7.68 20.47
C GLY A 42 -2.32 7.21 21.73
N GLY A 43 -1.07 6.74 21.62
CA GLY A 43 -0.29 6.22 22.73
C GLY A 43 -0.67 4.78 23.13
N SER A 44 -0.39 4.41 24.38
CA SER A 44 -0.50 3.04 24.90
C SER A 44 -1.70 2.80 25.84
N GLY A 45 -2.66 3.72 25.87
CA GLY A 45 -3.87 3.57 26.69
C GLY A 45 -4.74 2.39 26.23
N ALA A 46 -5.60 1.89 27.13
CA ALA A 46 -6.51 0.77 26.80
C ALA A 46 -7.43 1.06 25.60
N GLY A 47 -7.79 2.34 25.43
CA GLY A 47 -8.62 2.83 24.34
C GLY A 47 -10.11 2.53 24.51
N THR A 48 -10.88 2.97 23.53
CA THR A 48 -12.33 2.78 23.46
C THR A 48 -12.65 1.76 22.39
N THR A 49 -13.29 0.64 22.76
CA THR A 49 -13.81 -0.33 21.79
C THR A 49 -15.15 0.13 21.23
N VAL A 50 -15.29 0.13 19.91
CA VAL A 50 -16.48 0.56 19.18
C VAL A 50 -16.97 -0.57 18.27
N THR A 51 -18.30 -0.72 18.21
CA THR A 51 -19.00 -1.75 17.41
C THR A 51 -20.09 -1.15 16.51
N SER A 52 -20.14 0.18 16.40
CA SER A 52 -21.11 0.89 15.54
C SER A 52 -20.49 2.16 14.95
N CYS A 53 -21.00 2.62 13.80
CA CYS A 53 -20.54 3.85 13.16
C CYS A 53 -20.75 5.08 14.06
N ALA A 54 -21.83 5.12 14.85
CA ALA A 54 -22.09 6.21 15.79
C ALA A 54 -21.03 6.27 16.89
N ALA A 55 -20.68 5.12 17.49
CA ALA A 55 -19.63 5.03 18.50
C ALA A 55 -18.25 5.36 17.91
N LEU A 56 -17.95 4.88 16.71
CA LEU A 56 -16.71 5.23 15.99
C LEU A 56 -16.63 6.73 15.72
N THR A 57 -17.72 7.35 15.25
CA THR A 57 -17.77 8.81 15.00
C THR A 57 -17.52 9.61 16.28
N ALA A 58 -18.11 9.19 17.40
CA ALA A 58 -17.90 9.84 18.69
C ALA A 58 -16.46 9.68 19.19
N ALA A 59 -15.91 8.45 19.14
CA ALA A 59 -14.54 8.17 19.55
C ALA A 59 -13.52 8.91 18.68
N ALA A 60 -13.73 8.98 17.36
CA ALA A 60 -12.86 9.70 16.43
C ALA A 60 -12.75 11.20 16.70
N LYS A 61 -13.80 11.81 17.26
CA LYS A 61 -13.77 13.21 17.73
C LYS A 61 -13.01 13.40 19.03
N ALA A 62 -12.92 12.35 19.86
CA ALA A 62 -12.17 12.38 21.11
C ALA A 62 -10.67 12.08 20.92
N GLY A 63 -10.34 11.27 19.92
CA GLY A 63 -8.96 10.83 19.65
C GLY A 63 -8.48 9.76 20.63
N GLY A 64 -7.17 9.60 20.76
CA GLY A 64 -6.57 8.55 21.59
C GLY A 64 -6.61 7.18 20.91
N VAL A 65 -6.71 6.10 21.69
CA VAL A 65 -6.77 4.74 21.14
C VAL A 65 -8.22 4.33 20.91
N ILE A 66 -8.54 3.97 19.67
CA ILE A 66 -9.87 3.53 19.24
C ILE A 66 -9.74 2.12 18.67
N LYS A 67 -10.53 1.18 19.21
CA LYS A 67 -10.53 -0.22 18.78
C LYS A 67 -11.83 -0.55 18.07
N ILE A 68 -11.79 -0.86 16.78
CA ILE A 68 -12.98 -1.30 16.03
C ILE A 68 -13.12 -2.80 16.20
N SER A 69 -14.28 -3.27 16.67
CA SER A 69 -14.59 -4.69 16.78
C SER A 69 -15.74 -5.05 15.86
N GLY A 70 -15.47 -5.98 14.93
CA GLY A 70 -16.39 -6.36 13.86
C GLY A 70 -16.30 -5.46 12.63
N ASN A 71 -17.12 -5.77 11.62
CA ASN A 71 -17.20 -5.00 10.38
C ASN A 71 -18.34 -3.98 10.47
N LEU A 72 -18.01 -2.69 10.41
CA LEU A 72 -18.99 -1.61 10.41
C LEU A 72 -19.37 -1.27 8.98
N ASP A 73 -20.64 -1.00 8.69
CA ASP A 73 -21.11 -0.71 7.33
C ASP A 73 -21.79 0.65 7.25
N GLY A 74 -21.57 1.37 6.15
CA GLY A 74 -22.23 2.63 5.85
C GLY A 74 -21.83 3.79 6.76
N CYS A 75 -20.62 3.76 7.34
CA CYS A 75 -20.15 4.84 8.22
C CYS A 75 -19.88 6.16 7.49
N GLY A 76 -19.84 6.15 6.15
CA GLY A 76 -19.36 7.29 5.38
C GLY A 76 -17.88 7.56 5.64
N ILE A 77 -17.46 8.81 5.43
CA ILE A 77 -16.08 9.23 5.72
C ILE A 77 -16.00 9.77 7.15
N ILE A 78 -15.27 9.06 8.01
CA ILE A 78 -15.01 9.47 9.39
C ILE A 78 -13.73 10.31 9.45
N LYS A 79 -13.81 11.48 10.07
CA LYS A 79 -12.64 12.35 10.28
C LYS A 79 -11.83 11.87 11.48
N ILE A 80 -10.54 11.66 11.29
CA ILE A 80 -9.61 11.25 12.34
C ILE A 80 -8.72 12.44 12.71
N ILE A 81 -8.68 12.77 14.01
CA ILE A 81 -7.90 13.90 14.52
C ILE A 81 -6.48 13.46 14.94
N SER A 82 -5.63 14.45 15.24
CA SER A 82 -4.27 14.22 15.72
C SER A 82 -4.19 13.31 16.95
N ASN A 83 -3.05 12.63 17.13
CA ASN A 83 -2.79 11.76 18.28
C ASN A 83 -3.85 10.67 18.44
N THR A 84 -4.14 9.96 17.34
CA THR A 84 -5.17 8.92 17.30
C THR A 84 -4.60 7.63 16.74
N SER A 85 -4.93 6.52 17.39
CA SER A 85 -4.71 5.17 16.85
C SER A 85 -6.07 4.54 16.58
N VAL A 86 -6.36 4.18 15.35
CA VAL A 86 -7.55 3.38 14.99
C VAL A 86 -7.08 1.97 14.67
N LEU A 87 -7.49 1.03 15.50
CA LEU A 87 -6.97 -0.33 15.54
C LEU A 87 -8.11 -1.33 15.35
N GLY A 88 -7.96 -2.30 14.47
CA GLY A 88 -8.94 -3.39 14.35
C GLY A 88 -8.71 -4.50 15.37
N VAL A 89 -9.79 -4.99 15.99
CA VAL A 89 -9.77 -6.15 16.90
C VAL A 89 -9.93 -7.44 16.09
N GLY A 90 -8.93 -8.32 16.19
CA GLY A 90 -8.88 -9.58 15.45
C GLY A 90 -8.79 -9.40 13.93
N ALA A 91 -9.07 -10.46 13.17
CA ALA A 91 -8.91 -10.48 11.70
C ALA A 91 -10.16 -10.02 10.92
N ASN A 92 -11.24 -9.65 11.62
CA ASN A 92 -12.54 -9.32 11.02
C ASN A 92 -12.98 -7.89 11.28
N ALA A 93 -12.17 -7.09 11.97
CA ALA A 93 -12.44 -5.68 12.15
C ALA A 93 -12.29 -4.92 10.83
N GLY A 94 -13.22 -4.02 10.56
CA GLY A 94 -13.21 -3.31 9.29
C GLY A 94 -14.36 -2.33 9.11
N ILE A 95 -14.35 -1.69 7.95
CA ILE A 95 -15.34 -0.75 7.49
C ILE A 95 -15.72 -1.11 6.04
N THR A 96 -17.01 -1.28 5.80
CA THR A 96 -17.62 -1.37 4.49
C THR A 96 -18.40 -0.09 4.17
N ASN A 97 -18.41 0.33 2.90
CA ASN A 97 -19.08 1.58 2.46
C ASN A 97 -18.66 2.80 3.31
N GLY A 98 -17.37 2.91 3.59
CA GLY A 98 -16.82 3.91 4.49
C GLY A 98 -15.31 4.03 4.38
N GLY A 99 -14.76 5.00 5.11
CA GLY A 99 -13.34 5.32 5.07
C GLY A 99 -12.96 6.41 6.05
N PHE A 100 -11.71 6.84 5.99
CA PHE A 100 -11.15 7.85 6.87
C PHE A 100 -10.64 9.07 6.11
N GLN A 101 -10.87 10.23 6.68
CA GLN A 101 -10.16 11.45 6.31
C GLN A 101 -9.28 11.88 7.49
N ILE A 102 -7.97 11.89 7.26
CA ILE A 102 -6.96 12.40 8.19
C ILE A 102 -6.55 13.76 7.64
N ARG A 103 -7.19 14.83 8.15
CA ARG A 103 -7.02 16.17 7.61
C ARG A 103 -6.53 17.17 8.64
N LYS A 104 -5.47 17.92 8.31
CA LYS A 104 -4.83 18.88 9.22
C LYS A 104 -4.48 18.24 10.56
N ALA A 105 -4.03 16.99 10.50
CA ALA A 105 -3.76 16.16 11.66
C ALA A 105 -2.29 15.76 11.69
N THR A 106 -1.81 15.43 12.89
CA THR A 106 -0.48 14.84 13.05
C THR A 106 -0.53 13.64 13.97
N ASN A 107 0.39 12.71 13.81
CA ASN A 107 0.56 11.58 14.72
C ASN A 107 -0.66 10.64 14.73
N VAL A 108 -0.91 9.99 13.59
CA VAL A 108 -2.07 9.10 13.40
C VAL A 108 -1.63 7.71 12.97
N ILE A 109 -2.22 6.69 13.60
CA ILE A 109 -2.00 5.29 13.27
C ILE A 109 -3.34 4.67 12.82
N VAL A 110 -3.35 3.98 11.69
CA VAL A 110 -4.49 3.16 11.23
C VAL A 110 -3.99 1.76 10.96
N ARG A 111 -4.45 0.78 11.75
CA ARG A 111 -3.90 -0.58 11.70
C ARG A 111 -4.93 -1.70 11.84
N ASN A 112 -4.64 -2.81 11.16
CA ASN A 112 -5.38 -4.06 11.29
C ASN A 112 -6.87 -3.97 10.89
N LEU A 113 -7.20 -3.15 9.90
CA LEU A 113 -8.57 -2.97 9.42
C LEU A 113 -8.75 -3.46 7.99
N LYS A 114 -9.89 -4.10 7.74
CA LYS A 114 -10.40 -4.34 6.39
C LYS A 114 -11.20 -3.11 5.95
N PHE A 115 -10.85 -2.53 4.81
CA PHE A 115 -11.63 -1.52 4.12
C PHE A 115 -12.20 -2.15 2.85
N HIS A 116 -13.52 -2.11 2.70
CA HIS A 116 -14.20 -2.63 1.53
C HIS A 116 -15.22 -1.61 0.99
N LEU A 117 -15.01 -1.12 -0.23
CA LEU A 117 -15.82 -0.06 -0.86
C LEU A 117 -15.80 1.26 -0.06
N ALA A 118 -15.29 2.32 -0.68
CA ALA A 118 -15.49 3.67 -0.17
C ALA A 118 -16.91 4.16 -0.54
N PRO A 119 -17.43 5.22 0.10
CA PRO A 119 -18.54 5.97 -0.47
C PRO A 119 -18.22 6.42 -1.91
N LYS A 120 -19.25 6.59 -2.76
CA LYS A 120 -19.07 6.95 -4.16
C LYS A 120 -18.15 8.17 -4.34
N GLY A 121 -17.14 8.04 -5.19
CA GLY A 121 -16.18 9.11 -5.50
C GLY A 121 -15.32 9.55 -4.32
N LYS A 122 -15.09 8.65 -3.34
CA LYS A 122 -14.21 8.90 -2.19
C LYS A 122 -13.08 7.89 -2.14
N ASP A 123 -12.02 8.29 -1.43
CA ASP A 123 -10.92 7.44 -1.05
C ASP A 123 -11.31 6.57 0.17
N GLN A 124 -10.67 5.41 0.36
CA GLN A 124 -10.82 4.67 1.62
C GLN A 124 -10.04 5.35 2.75
N ILE A 125 -8.84 5.88 2.47
CA ILE A 125 -8.11 6.76 3.36
C ILE A 125 -7.60 7.98 2.58
N ASP A 126 -8.06 9.17 2.97
CA ASP A 126 -7.63 10.47 2.46
C ASP A 126 -6.75 11.16 3.51
N ILE A 127 -5.44 11.24 3.24
CA ILE A 127 -4.46 11.95 4.08
C ILE A 127 -4.23 13.33 3.45
N ASP A 128 -4.76 14.37 4.09
CA ASP A 128 -4.83 15.72 3.56
C ASP A 128 -4.15 16.71 4.52
N GLU A 129 -3.12 17.43 4.06
CA GLU A 129 -2.41 18.44 4.87
C GLU A 129 -1.98 17.91 6.26
N SER A 130 -1.51 16.67 6.31
CA SER A 130 -1.28 15.93 7.56
C SER A 130 0.13 15.35 7.66
N THR A 131 0.62 15.13 8.89
CA THR A 131 2.00 14.65 9.10
C THR A 131 2.08 13.45 10.03
N LYS A 132 3.16 12.67 9.97
CA LYS A 132 3.39 11.55 10.90
C LYS A 132 2.21 10.59 10.93
N VAL A 133 2.00 9.91 9.80
CA VAL A 133 0.90 8.94 9.64
C VAL A 133 1.47 7.57 9.33
N TRP A 134 0.96 6.55 10.01
CA TRP A 134 1.30 5.16 9.78
C TRP A 134 0.06 4.34 9.42
N ILE A 135 0.04 3.83 8.19
CA ILE A 135 -1.01 2.96 7.66
C ILE A 135 -0.44 1.55 7.55
N ASP A 136 -0.85 0.64 8.43
CA ASP A 136 -0.18 -0.66 8.56
C ASP A 136 -1.06 -1.88 8.85
N HIS A 137 -0.74 -3.02 8.21
CA HIS A 137 -1.51 -4.26 8.37
C HIS A 137 -2.99 -4.14 7.99
N ASN A 138 -3.34 -3.25 7.07
CA ASN A 138 -4.71 -3.13 6.58
C ASN A 138 -4.91 -3.95 5.30
N GLU A 139 -6.17 -4.24 4.99
CA GLU A 139 -6.57 -4.79 3.70
C GLU A 139 -7.56 -3.82 3.03
N PHE A 140 -7.25 -3.39 1.82
CA PHE A 140 -8.00 -2.43 1.02
C PHE A 140 -8.51 -3.13 -0.23
N THR A 141 -9.83 -3.22 -0.38
CA THR A 141 -10.47 -3.83 -1.54
C THR A 141 -11.65 -3.01 -2.05
N SER A 142 -12.02 -3.20 -3.32
CA SER A 142 -13.21 -2.59 -3.91
C SER A 142 -14.00 -3.58 -4.77
N ALA A 143 -14.80 -3.10 -5.72
CA ALA A 143 -15.60 -3.91 -6.63
C ALA A 143 -14.81 -4.51 -7.82
N GLY A 144 -13.48 -4.56 -7.74
CA GLY A 144 -12.60 -4.97 -8.84
C GLY A 144 -12.37 -3.86 -9.88
N ILE A 145 -11.66 -4.24 -10.94
CA ILE A 145 -11.43 -3.41 -12.13
C ILE A 145 -12.63 -3.57 -13.07
N THR A 146 -13.79 -3.15 -12.59
CA THR A 146 -15.06 -3.23 -13.32
C THR A 146 -15.78 -1.89 -13.31
N GLY A 147 -16.64 -1.65 -14.29
CA GLY A 147 -17.43 -0.42 -14.40
C GLY A 147 -16.59 0.84 -14.58
N ASP A 148 -17.12 1.97 -14.11
CA ASP A 148 -16.45 3.27 -14.14
C ASP A 148 -15.32 3.33 -13.10
N LYS A 149 -14.12 3.69 -13.55
CA LYS A 149 -12.94 3.89 -12.70
C LYS A 149 -13.12 4.96 -11.62
N ASP A 150 -14.10 5.85 -11.76
CA ASP A 150 -14.39 6.94 -10.83
C ASP A 150 -15.64 6.70 -9.96
N GLN A 151 -16.24 5.50 -10.05
CA GLN A 151 -17.28 5.08 -9.08
C GLN A 151 -16.72 5.11 -7.65
N TYR A 152 -15.47 4.70 -7.47
CA TYR A 152 -14.66 4.89 -6.26
C TYR A 152 -13.42 5.71 -6.63
N ASP A 153 -12.78 6.40 -5.67
CA ASP A 153 -11.56 7.15 -5.96
C ASP A 153 -10.29 6.32 -5.65
N GLY A 154 -9.44 6.72 -4.71
CA GLY A 154 -8.24 5.98 -4.31
C GLY A 154 -8.46 4.97 -3.17
N LEU A 155 -7.51 4.07 -2.94
CA LEU A 155 -7.49 3.28 -1.69
C LEU A 155 -6.85 4.11 -0.58
N VAL A 156 -5.62 4.58 -0.77
CA VAL A 156 -4.90 5.42 0.19
C VAL A 156 -4.24 6.58 -0.54
N ASP A 157 -4.71 7.79 -0.35
CA ASP A 157 -4.14 8.97 -0.98
C ASP A 157 -3.48 9.93 0.03
N VAL A 158 -2.43 10.62 -0.42
CA VAL A 158 -1.63 11.58 0.34
C VAL A 158 -1.57 12.90 -0.45
N LYS A 159 -2.18 13.97 0.06
CA LYS A 159 -2.44 15.22 -0.66
C LYS A 159 -2.01 16.45 0.15
N HIS A 160 -1.94 17.59 -0.53
CA HIS A 160 -1.76 18.94 0.03
C HIS A 160 -0.61 19.08 1.03
N GLY A 161 0.58 18.68 0.62
CA GLY A 161 1.79 18.83 1.42
C GLY A 161 1.79 17.98 2.68
N SER A 162 1.01 16.90 2.72
CA SER A 162 1.15 15.88 3.76
C SER A 162 2.59 15.34 3.77
N ASP A 163 3.08 14.90 4.91
CA ASP A 163 4.49 14.56 5.03
C ASP A 163 4.82 13.56 6.14
N SER A 164 5.98 12.90 6.06
CA SER A 164 6.40 11.89 7.04
C SER A 164 5.39 10.74 7.17
N ILE A 165 5.19 9.99 6.08
CA ILE A 165 4.18 8.92 5.99
C ILE A 165 4.86 7.57 5.80
N THR A 166 4.39 6.54 6.50
CA THR A 166 4.72 5.14 6.21
C THR A 166 3.45 4.35 5.91
N VAL A 167 3.47 3.60 4.82
CA VAL A 167 2.44 2.64 4.40
C VAL A 167 3.09 1.27 4.33
N SER A 168 2.83 0.40 5.30
CA SER A 168 3.55 -0.88 5.44
C SER A 168 2.66 -2.09 5.67
N TRP A 169 3.07 -3.24 5.16
CA TRP A 169 2.38 -4.51 5.44
C TRP A 169 0.89 -4.50 5.10
N ASN A 170 0.46 -3.69 4.13
CA ASN A 170 -0.94 -3.65 3.70
C ASN A 170 -1.17 -4.55 2.49
N LYS A 171 -2.43 -4.93 2.27
CA LYS A 171 -2.88 -5.60 1.05
C LYS A 171 -3.83 -4.69 0.28
N PHE A 172 -3.45 -4.26 -0.91
CA PHE A 172 -4.26 -3.49 -1.85
C PHE A 172 -4.71 -4.43 -2.97
N LYS A 173 -6.03 -4.58 -3.16
CA LYS A 173 -6.54 -5.49 -4.18
C LYS A 173 -7.76 -4.95 -4.92
N ASP A 174 -7.94 -5.46 -6.14
CA ASP A 174 -9.21 -5.41 -6.87
C ASP A 174 -9.76 -3.99 -7.00
N HIS A 175 -8.99 -3.10 -7.63
CA HIS A 175 -9.32 -1.67 -7.67
C HIS A 175 -8.66 -0.90 -8.82
N TRP A 176 -9.26 0.24 -9.21
CA TRP A 176 -8.76 1.06 -10.31
C TRP A 176 -7.55 1.94 -9.95
N LYS A 177 -7.59 2.67 -8.83
CA LYS A 177 -6.58 3.68 -8.46
C LYS A 177 -6.00 3.37 -7.08
N GLY A 178 -4.82 2.75 -7.00
CA GLY A 178 -4.26 2.26 -5.74
C GLY A 178 -3.99 3.36 -4.71
N SER A 179 -2.94 4.15 -4.93
CA SER A 179 -2.45 5.16 -4.01
C SER A 179 -1.81 6.34 -4.75
N LEU A 180 -2.35 7.54 -4.52
CA LEU A 180 -1.83 8.80 -5.04
C LEU A 180 -1.03 9.56 -3.98
N VAL A 181 0.08 10.16 -4.38
CA VAL A 181 0.88 11.09 -3.57
C VAL A 181 1.08 12.36 -4.39
N GLY A 182 0.46 13.46 -3.96
CA GLY A 182 0.41 14.72 -4.71
C GLY A 182 -0.69 14.71 -5.79
N HIS A 183 -1.73 15.51 -5.58
CA HIS A 183 -2.99 15.37 -6.30
C HIS A 183 -3.04 16.07 -7.67
N SER A 184 -2.17 17.06 -7.91
CA SER A 184 -2.25 17.94 -9.08
C SER A 184 -0.88 18.47 -9.49
N ASP A 185 -0.61 18.53 -10.79
CA ASP A 185 0.59 19.15 -11.38
C ASP A 185 0.68 20.65 -11.04
N ASN A 186 -0.45 21.29 -10.72
CA ASN A 186 -0.52 22.71 -10.38
C ASN A 186 -0.35 22.99 -8.87
N ASN A 187 0.00 21.98 -8.06
CA ASN A 187 0.12 22.14 -6.60
C ASN A 187 1.57 22.27 -6.09
N ALA A 188 2.52 22.56 -6.99
CA ALA A 188 3.94 22.64 -6.67
C ALA A 188 4.25 23.55 -5.47
N ALA A 189 3.56 24.68 -5.33
CA ALA A 189 3.78 25.64 -4.24
C ALA A 189 3.56 25.06 -2.84
N GLN A 190 2.67 24.08 -2.69
CA GLN A 190 2.39 23.45 -1.41
C GLN A 190 3.15 22.13 -1.21
N ASP A 191 3.33 21.37 -2.29
CA ASP A 191 3.82 19.99 -2.28
C ASP A 191 5.36 19.88 -2.39
N THR A 192 6.02 20.85 -3.03
CA THR A 192 7.48 20.83 -3.19
C THR A 192 8.19 20.84 -1.83
N GLY A 193 9.11 19.91 -1.64
CA GLY A 193 9.85 19.74 -0.37
C GLY A 193 9.07 19.04 0.73
N LYS A 194 7.90 18.44 0.42
CA LYS A 194 7.09 17.61 1.33
C LYS A 194 6.80 16.25 0.67
N LEU A 195 5.71 15.58 1.07
CA LEU A 195 5.28 14.30 0.51
C LEU A 195 6.39 13.24 0.61
N HIS A 196 7.12 13.20 1.72
CA HIS A 196 8.07 12.14 2.03
C HIS A 196 7.31 10.90 2.53
N VAL A 197 7.32 9.86 1.70
CA VAL A 197 6.53 8.65 1.91
C VAL A 197 7.40 7.40 1.84
N THR A 198 7.10 6.42 2.70
CA THR A 198 7.71 5.08 2.63
C THR A 198 6.63 4.05 2.39
N TYR A 199 6.81 3.20 1.38
CA TYR A 199 5.98 2.04 1.12
C TYR A 199 6.84 0.80 1.27
N HIS A 200 6.50 -0.09 2.20
CA HIS A 200 7.25 -1.34 2.30
C HIS A 200 6.41 -2.55 2.66
N HIS A 201 6.79 -3.70 2.13
CA HIS A 201 6.12 -4.96 2.41
C HIS A 201 4.61 -4.92 2.12
N ASN A 202 4.19 -4.13 1.14
CA ASN A 202 2.80 -4.11 0.69
C ASN A 202 2.58 -5.13 -0.41
N LEU A 203 1.35 -5.65 -0.50
CA LEU A 203 0.86 -6.36 -1.67
C LEU A 203 0.00 -5.41 -2.50
N PHE A 204 0.29 -5.30 -3.78
CA PHE A 204 -0.60 -4.71 -4.78
C PHE A 204 -0.99 -5.79 -5.78
N GLN A 205 -2.22 -6.28 -5.72
CA GLN A 205 -2.68 -7.38 -6.56
C GLN A 205 -3.95 -7.02 -7.31
N ASN A 206 -3.98 -7.16 -8.64
CA ASN A 206 -5.15 -6.79 -9.43
C ASN A 206 -5.61 -5.34 -9.17
N VAL A 207 -4.63 -4.43 -9.08
CA VAL A 207 -4.87 -2.98 -8.98
C VAL A 207 -4.38 -2.32 -10.27
N ASN A 208 -5.23 -1.54 -10.92
CA ASN A 208 -4.97 -1.06 -12.29
C ASN A 208 -3.79 -0.10 -12.39
N SER A 209 -3.76 0.96 -11.58
CA SER A 209 -2.69 1.96 -11.61
C SER A 209 -2.42 2.62 -10.25
N ARG A 210 -1.36 3.44 -10.20
CA ARG A 210 -0.95 4.25 -9.04
C ARG A 210 -0.47 3.40 -7.85
N LEU A 211 0.70 2.77 -7.94
CA LEU A 211 1.16 1.78 -6.94
C LEU A 211 2.52 2.09 -6.24
N PRO A 212 2.78 3.29 -5.71
CA PRO A 212 1.99 4.53 -5.78
C PRO A 212 2.34 5.38 -7.02
N SER A 213 1.49 6.38 -7.32
CA SER A 213 1.84 7.48 -8.23
C SER A 213 2.22 8.72 -7.41
N ILE A 214 3.40 9.29 -7.65
CA ILE A 214 4.02 10.33 -6.82
C ILE A 214 4.37 11.55 -7.66
N ARG A 215 3.95 12.73 -7.18
CA ARG A 215 4.32 14.06 -7.68
C ARG A 215 5.12 14.83 -6.65
N PHE A 216 6.14 15.58 -7.07
CA PHE A 216 7.01 16.49 -6.30
C PHE A 216 7.80 15.86 -5.13
N GLY A 217 7.22 14.91 -4.42
CA GLY A 217 7.73 14.33 -3.19
C GLY A 217 8.83 13.30 -3.37
N THR A 218 9.14 12.66 -2.26
CA THR A 218 10.19 11.65 -2.16
C THR A 218 9.61 10.32 -1.71
N GLY A 219 9.71 9.30 -2.55
CA GLY A 219 9.22 7.96 -2.26
C GLY A 219 10.35 6.97 -1.99
N HIS A 220 10.26 6.23 -0.89
CA HIS A 220 11.06 5.02 -0.71
C HIS A 220 10.14 3.80 -0.75
N ILE A 221 10.30 2.96 -1.76
CA ILE A 221 9.45 1.81 -2.02
C ILE A 221 10.32 0.56 -1.99
N TYR A 222 10.08 -0.35 -1.05
CA TYR A 222 10.94 -1.54 -0.94
C TYR A 222 10.24 -2.81 -0.47
N SER A 223 10.86 -3.96 -0.76
CA SER A 223 10.42 -5.30 -0.32
C SER A 223 8.93 -5.56 -0.50
N SER A 224 8.32 -5.01 -1.56
CA SER A 224 6.89 -5.09 -1.83
C SER A 224 6.62 -6.07 -2.98
N CYS A 225 5.38 -6.53 -3.05
CA CYS A 225 4.94 -7.52 -4.03
C CYS A 225 3.84 -6.94 -4.93
N TYR A 226 4.05 -7.01 -6.24
CA TYR A 226 3.16 -6.50 -7.27
C TYR A 226 2.76 -7.65 -8.20
N ILE A 227 1.46 -7.90 -8.33
CA ILE A 227 0.93 -9.05 -9.06
C ILE A 227 -0.27 -8.62 -9.91
N ASP A 228 -0.20 -8.90 -11.21
CA ASP A 228 -1.31 -8.71 -12.14
C ASP A 228 -1.85 -7.27 -12.11
N ASN A 229 -1.01 -6.31 -12.49
CA ASN A 229 -1.34 -4.89 -12.47
C ASN A 229 -1.46 -4.35 -13.92
N PRO A 230 -2.69 -4.18 -14.44
CA PRO A 230 -2.93 -4.01 -15.88
C PRO A 230 -2.35 -2.76 -16.55
N THR A 231 -2.16 -1.65 -15.83
CA THR A 231 -1.71 -0.39 -16.45
C THR A 231 -0.34 0.04 -15.94
N SER A 232 -0.20 0.39 -14.66
CA SER A 232 1.05 0.94 -14.14
C SER A 232 1.27 0.63 -12.67
N GLY A 233 2.55 0.46 -12.30
CA GLY A 233 3.03 0.30 -10.95
C GLY A 233 3.41 1.63 -10.32
N ILE A 234 4.68 1.74 -9.96
CA ILE A 234 5.28 2.94 -9.36
C ILE A 234 5.48 3.99 -10.44
N HIS A 235 4.94 5.17 -10.20
CA HIS A 235 4.96 6.25 -11.19
C HIS A 235 5.47 7.54 -10.56
N SER A 236 6.67 7.97 -10.95
CA SER A 236 7.33 9.19 -10.46
C SER A 236 7.17 10.30 -11.50
N ARG A 237 6.60 11.45 -11.13
CA ARG A 237 6.35 12.57 -12.06
C ARG A 237 6.46 13.93 -11.37
N MET A 238 6.42 15.02 -12.12
CA MET A 238 6.54 16.39 -11.60
C MET A 238 7.75 16.56 -10.67
N GLY A 239 8.92 16.10 -11.11
CA GLY A 239 10.17 16.21 -10.35
C GLY A 239 10.28 15.30 -9.11
N ALA A 240 9.32 14.41 -8.86
CA ALA A 240 9.38 13.45 -7.76
C ALA A 240 10.66 12.59 -7.81
N GLN A 241 11.14 12.15 -6.65
CA GLN A 241 12.32 11.30 -6.51
C GLN A 241 11.90 9.98 -5.86
N VAL A 242 12.11 8.85 -6.53
CA VAL A 242 11.82 7.54 -5.93
C VAL A 242 13.05 6.64 -5.84
N LEU A 243 13.18 5.91 -4.74
CA LEU A 243 14.06 4.75 -4.60
C LEU A 243 13.17 3.52 -4.53
N VAL A 244 13.31 2.64 -5.52
CA VAL A 244 12.59 1.38 -5.63
C VAL A 244 13.59 0.25 -5.49
N GLU A 245 13.50 -0.53 -4.42
CA GLU A 245 14.45 -1.61 -4.20
C GLU A 245 13.88 -2.91 -3.62
N GLU A 246 14.51 -4.03 -3.97
CA GLU A 246 14.19 -5.36 -3.42
C GLU A 246 12.70 -5.76 -3.55
N SER A 247 11.99 -5.23 -4.54
CA SER A 247 10.58 -5.53 -4.79
C SER A 247 10.39 -6.50 -5.95
N SER A 248 9.31 -7.27 -5.92
CA SER A 248 8.98 -8.25 -6.95
C SER A 248 7.74 -7.81 -7.72
N PHE A 249 7.86 -7.80 -9.05
CA PHE A 249 6.80 -7.45 -9.99
C PHE A 249 6.51 -8.62 -10.92
N THR A 250 5.27 -9.07 -10.95
CA THR A 250 4.79 -10.12 -11.84
C THR A 250 3.57 -9.62 -12.59
N ASN A 251 3.60 -9.66 -13.93
CA ASN A 251 2.52 -9.18 -14.79
C ASN A 251 2.09 -7.73 -14.46
N THR A 252 3.04 -6.87 -14.10
CA THR A 252 2.81 -5.44 -13.92
C THR A 252 3.20 -4.73 -15.19
N LYS A 253 2.23 -4.29 -16.00
CA LYS A 253 2.47 -3.82 -17.37
C LYS A 253 3.59 -2.78 -17.46
N SER A 254 3.62 -1.83 -16.53
CA SER A 254 4.70 -0.85 -16.45
C SER A 254 5.06 -0.62 -14.98
N ALA A 255 6.00 -1.40 -14.46
CA ALA A 255 6.34 -1.52 -13.05
C ALA A 255 6.94 -0.25 -12.44
N ILE A 256 7.85 0.42 -13.15
CA ILE A 256 8.45 1.69 -12.74
C ILE A 256 8.46 2.62 -13.95
N ILE A 257 7.90 3.82 -13.80
CA ILE A 257 7.72 4.77 -14.90
C ILE A 257 8.03 6.20 -14.44
N THR A 258 8.76 6.97 -15.24
CA THR A 258 9.06 8.39 -14.95
C THR A 258 8.39 9.41 -15.88
N ASN A 259 7.82 8.97 -17.02
CA ASN A 259 7.43 9.87 -18.11
C ASN A 259 5.97 9.69 -18.60
N LEU A 260 5.06 9.39 -17.68
CA LEU A 260 3.65 9.17 -17.98
C LEU A 260 2.76 10.26 -17.35
N ASP A 261 1.68 10.64 -18.02
CA ASP A 261 0.54 11.41 -17.50
C ASP A 261 0.86 12.66 -16.64
N SER A 262 1.87 13.46 -17.00
CA SER A 262 2.20 14.76 -16.38
C SER A 262 3.11 15.60 -17.28
N ASP A 263 3.15 16.91 -17.06
CA ASP A 263 3.94 17.86 -17.86
C ASP A 263 5.45 17.68 -17.68
N GLU A 264 5.88 17.25 -16.50
CA GLU A 264 7.28 16.98 -16.18
C GLU A 264 7.47 15.54 -15.70
N GLU A 265 8.57 14.93 -16.15
CA GLU A 265 9.00 13.62 -15.68
C GLU A 265 9.53 13.68 -14.23
N GLY A 266 9.45 12.56 -13.52
CA GLY A 266 10.10 12.35 -12.23
C GLY A 266 11.45 11.66 -12.39
N PHE A 267 12.02 11.20 -11.28
CA PHE A 267 13.28 10.47 -11.22
C PHE A 267 13.10 9.17 -10.44
N ALA A 268 13.85 8.13 -10.82
CA ALA A 268 13.84 6.85 -10.13
C ALA A 268 15.24 6.25 -9.98
N VAL A 269 15.53 5.71 -8.80
CA VAL A 269 16.62 4.78 -8.54
C VAL A 269 15.99 3.40 -8.43
N GLU A 270 16.46 2.45 -9.23
CA GLU A 270 16.04 1.04 -9.20
C GLU A 270 17.22 0.21 -8.67
N ARG A 271 16.97 -0.69 -7.70
CA ARG A 271 17.99 -1.62 -7.17
C ARG A 271 17.41 -2.98 -6.83
N ASN A 272 18.01 -4.05 -7.34
CA ASN A 272 17.71 -5.43 -6.94
C ASN A 272 16.22 -5.81 -7.02
N ASN A 273 15.43 -5.18 -7.89
CA ASN A 273 14.06 -5.61 -8.11
C ASN A 273 14.02 -6.83 -9.05
N ILE A 274 12.95 -7.61 -8.95
CA ILE A 274 12.68 -8.71 -9.89
C ILE A 274 11.47 -8.32 -10.74
N PHE A 275 11.62 -8.42 -12.05
CA PHE A 275 10.56 -8.16 -13.02
C PHE A 275 10.26 -9.42 -13.83
N THR A 276 9.06 -9.96 -13.68
CA THR A 276 8.54 -11.09 -14.47
C THR A 276 7.38 -10.58 -15.30
N ASN A 277 7.50 -10.61 -16.63
CA ASN A 277 6.52 -10.05 -17.56
C ASN A 277 6.08 -8.62 -17.18
N SER A 278 7.05 -7.79 -16.80
CA SER A 278 6.80 -6.45 -16.28
C SER A 278 7.82 -5.48 -16.87
N ASP A 279 7.35 -4.50 -17.62
CA ASP A 279 8.23 -3.52 -18.26
C ASP A 279 8.59 -2.39 -17.29
N ILE A 280 9.74 -1.74 -17.51
CA ILE A 280 10.11 -0.49 -16.83
C ILE A 280 10.41 0.60 -17.87
N ASN A 281 10.12 1.85 -17.53
CA ASN A 281 10.46 3.01 -18.34
C ASN A 281 10.98 4.15 -17.45
N ILE A 282 12.26 4.06 -17.09
CA ILE A 282 12.98 5.07 -16.32
C ILE A 282 13.80 5.92 -17.30
N THR A 283 13.24 7.03 -17.74
CA THR A 283 13.88 8.02 -18.64
C THR A 283 14.83 8.96 -17.90
N LYS A 284 14.62 9.13 -16.58
CA LYS A 284 15.44 9.97 -15.70
C LYS A 284 15.94 9.16 -14.49
N PRO A 285 17.17 8.65 -14.55
CA PRO A 285 17.81 8.05 -13.39
C PRO A 285 17.94 9.06 -12.24
N GLY A 286 17.55 8.65 -11.04
CA GLY A 286 17.72 9.43 -9.82
C GLY A 286 19.03 9.14 -9.09
N ASN A 287 19.22 9.79 -7.95
CA ASN A 287 20.36 9.53 -7.04
C ASN A 287 19.93 9.52 -5.55
N LEU A 288 18.64 9.35 -5.30
CA LEU A 288 18.04 9.42 -3.97
C LEU A 288 18.76 8.48 -2.97
N LYS A 289 19.04 9.03 -1.79
CA LYS A 289 19.46 8.30 -0.59
C LYS A 289 18.52 8.67 0.55
N VAL A 290 18.00 7.67 1.25
CA VAL A 290 17.07 7.90 2.35
C VAL A 290 17.83 8.21 3.65
N PRO A 291 17.31 9.09 4.53
CA PRO A 291 18.04 9.59 5.69
C PRO A 291 17.84 8.75 6.97
N TYR A 292 17.45 7.48 6.85
CA TYR A 292 17.16 6.60 7.99
C TYR A 292 17.69 5.19 7.76
N SER A 293 17.88 4.44 8.85
CA SER A 293 18.25 3.03 8.81
C SER A 293 17.03 2.15 8.55
N TYR A 294 17.23 1.09 7.77
CA TYR A 294 16.21 0.10 7.43
C TYR A 294 16.87 -1.22 7.04
N THR A 295 16.08 -2.28 7.00
CA THR A 295 16.46 -3.58 6.47
C THR A 295 15.49 -3.95 5.37
N THR A 296 15.99 -4.58 4.32
CA THR A 296 15.19 -5.10 3.21
C THR A 296 15.11 -6.62 3.29
N ASP A 297 13.97 -7.14 2.86
CA ASP A 297 13.82 -8.54 2.48
C ASP A 297 14.07 -8.67 0.97
N PRO A 298 14.85 -9.67 0.50
CA PRO A 298 15.18 -9.79 -0.91
C PRO A 298 13.96 -9.90 -1.82
N ALA A 299 14.04 -9.32 -3.02
CA ALA A 299 12.94 -9.37 -4.01
C ALA A 299 12.41 -10.79 -4.26
N SER A 300 13.29 -11.79 -4.30
CA SER A 300 12.90 -13.20 -4.51
C SER A 300 11.99 -13.78 -3.43
N GLY A 301 12.06 -13.24 -2.20
CA GLY A 301 11.22 -13.63 -1.07
C GLY A 301 10.04 -12.71 -0.80
N ALA A 302 10.05 -11.49 -1.38
CA ALA A 302 9.09 -10.42 -1.05
C ALA A 302 7.64 -10.89 -1.12
N CYS A 303 7.22 -11.52 -2.23
CA CYS A 303 5.84 -11.99 -2.38
C CYS A 303 5.42 -13.08 -1.39
N ALA A 304 6.30 -14.02 -1.06
CA ALA A 304 5.99 -15.05 -0.06
C ALA A 304 5.86 -14.45 1.35
N ILE A 305 6.77 -13.54 1.70
CA ILE A 305 6.79 -12.84 2.98
C ILE A 305 5.55 -11.97 3.17
N VAL A 306 5.23 -11.16 2.17
CA VAL A 306 4.08 -10.25 2.17
C VAL A 306 2.77 -11.03 2.20
N ASN A 307 2.62 -12.10 1.42
CA ASN A 307 1.38 -12.89 1.45
C ASN A 307 1.08 -13.45 2.85
N LYS A 308 2.13 -13.90 3.55
CA LYS A 308 2.03 -14.46 4.91
C LYS A 308 1.84 -13.40 5.99
N SER A 309 2.44 -12.22 5.82
CA SER A 309 2.61 -11.28 6.93
C SER A 309 1.95 -9.92 6.73
N ALA A 310 1.42 -9.61 5.55
CA ALA A 310 0.67 -8.38 5.32
C ALA A 310 -0.85 -8.58 5.51
N GLY A 311 -1.54 -7.49 5.79
CA GLY A 311 -2.99 -7.44 6.01
C GLY A 311 -3.39 -7.77 7.44
N VAL A 312 -4.70 -7.96 7.64
CA VAL A 312 -5.27 -8.09 8.99
C VAL A 312 -5.01 -9.46 9.64
N GLY A 313 -5.11 -9.51 10.96
CA GLY A 313 -4.98 -10.74 11.77
C GLY A 313 -3.55 -11.18 12.06
N VAL A 314 -2.55 -10.43 11.58
CA VAL A 314 -1.13 -10.68 11.86
C VAL A 314 -0.69 -9.95 13.14
N VAL A 315 -1.16 -8.72 13.32
CA VAL A 315 -1.06 -7.95 14.56
C VAL A 315 -2.42 -7.96 15.27
N ASN A 316 -2.42 -8.04 16.60
CA ASN A 316 -3.64 -8.20 17.41
C ASN A 316 -3.77 -7.09 18.46
N PHE A 317 -5.01 -6.69 18.75
CA PHE A 317 -5.37 -5.58 19.64
C PHE A 317 -6.61 -5.89 20.47
#